data_AF-A0A7C2FMQ3-F1
#
_entry.id   AF-A0A7C2FMQ3-F1
#
_cell.length_a   1.000
_cell.length_b   1.000
_cell.length_c   1.000
_cell.angle_alpha   90.00
_cell.angle_beta   90.00
_cell.angle_gamma   90.00
#
_symmetry.space_group_name_H-M   'P 1'
#
loop_
_entity.id
_entity.type
_entity.pdbx_description
1 polymer ?
#
loop_
_entity_poly.entity_id
_entity_poly.type
_entity_poly.pdbx_seq_one_letter_code
_entity_poly.pdbx_strand_id
1 'polypeptide(L)'
;MPADPNWTPGTACTGKIKGYPCGGGYRGTPQPHPEWTGYLTIPNTHDVGVVTFRSPIPKDATKGKYGQVAPLGYLDNLATRRGTQSVEFTVVGYGLQLVKPVLEGERTRYLGTVSLVSLSSALTDGYNIQYSNSPGQGVGPGGTCFGDSGGPVLHRTDTGQEVIVGVNSFVLNANCKGSAFAYRTDISDSLDFLARFGVTPWVVPAP
;
A
#
# COMPACT_ATOMS: atom_id res chain seq x y z
N MET A 1 -1.72 -16.50 -0.44
CA MET A 1 -1.99 -15.46 -1.47
C MET A 1 -1.70 -16.09 -2.83
N PRO A 2 -2.58 -15.96 -3.83
CA PRO A 2 -2.27 -16.44 -5.16
C PRO A 2 -1.17 -15.58 -5.79
N ALA A 3 -0.23 -16.19 -6.50
CA ALA A 3 0.75 -15.47 -7.31
C ALA A 3 0.02 -14.62 -8.37
N ASP A 4 0.52 -13.42 -8.67
CA ASP A 4 0.00 -12.61 -9.78
C ASP A 4 0.16 -13.40 -11.09
N PRO A 5 -0.93 -13.77 -11.79
CA PRO A 5 -0.85 -14.58 -13.00
C PRO A 5 -0.10 -13.86 -14.14
N ASN A 6 0.15 -12.55 -14.03
CA ASN A 6 0.90 -11.77 -15.00
C ASN A 6 2.41 -11.69 -14.68
N TRP A 7 2.90 -12.43 -13.68
CA TRP A 7 4.21 -12.19 -13.11
C TRP A 7 4.95 -13.52 -12.78
N THR A 8 6.23 -13.65 -13.13
CA THR A 8 7.03 -14.90 -13.00
C THR A 8 8.19 -14.75 -11.99
N PRO A 9 8.31 -15.63 -10.97
CA PRO A 9 9.33 -15.58 -9.89
C PRO A 9 10.77 -15.37 -10.33
N GLY A 10 11.45 -14.37 -9.75
CA GLY A 10 12.87 -14.10 -9.93
C GLY A 10 13.72 -14.75 -8.83
N THR A 11 14.92 -15.22 -9.18
CA THR A 11 15.91 -15.77 -8.22
C THR A 11 16.71 -14.63 -7.52
N ALA A 12 17.63 -14.93 -6.60
CA ALA A 12 18.55 -13.92 -6.02
C ALA A 12 19.53 -13.34 -7.04
N CYS A 13 20.00 -12.11 -6.81
CA CYS A 13 20.96 -11.45 -7.69
C CYS A 13 22.21 -12.29 -7.89
N THR A 14 22.24 -12.95 -9.03
CA THR A 14 23.35 -13.69 -9.59
C THR A 14 23.60 -13.09 -10.98
N GLY A 15 24.75 -13.37 -11.60
CA GLY A 15 25.02 -12.93 -12.98
C GLY A 15 24.00 -13.41 -14.04
N LYS A 16 22.99 -14.22 -13.65
CA LYS A 16 21.96 -14.78 -14.51
C LYS A 16 20.62 -14.02 -14.50
N ILE A 17 20.42 -13.05 -13.61
CA ILE A 17 19.17 -12.27 -13.54
C ILE A 17 19.41 -10.86 -14.08
N LYS A 18 18.68 -10.52 -15.15
CA LYS A 18 18.80 -9.21 -15.83
C LYS A 18 17.71 -8.19 -15.43
N GLY A 19 16.90 -8.49 -14.42
CA GLY A 19 15.73 -7.71 -13.97
C GLY A 19 15.71 -7.43 -12.46
N TYR A 20 14.64 -6.79 -11.94
CA TYR A 20 14.57 -6.31 -10.55
C TYR A 20 14.81 -7.44 -9.52
N PRO A 21 15.58 -7.21 -8.44
CA PRO A 21 16.27 -5.96 -8.08
C PRO A 21 17.67 -5.80 -8.71
N CYS A 22 18.08 -6.71 -9.59
CA CYS A 22 19.46 -6.87 -10.07
C CYS A 22 19.74 -6.14 -11.40
N GLY A 23 18.69 -5.67 -12.08
CA GLY A 23 18.72 -4.88 -13.30
C GLY A 23 17.36 -4.23 -13.56
N GLY A 24 17.32 -3.07 -14.19
CA GLY A 24 16.09 -2.27 -14.30
C GLY A 24 15.71 -1.57 -12.98
N GLY A 25 14.63 -0.78 -13.03
CA GLY A 25 14.21 0.09 -11.94
C GLY A 25 14.67 1.54 -12.12
N TYR A 26 14.04 2.44 -11.38
CA TYR A 26 14.25 3.88 -11.49
C TYR A 26 14.74 4.42 -10.17
N ARG A 27 15.70 5.36 -10.24
CA ARG A 27 16.27 6.01 -9.06
C ARG A 27 15.70 7.41 -8.91
N GLY A 28 15.44 7.79 -7.68
CA GLY A 28 15.01 9.12 -7.34
C GLY A 28 15.56 9.57 -6.00
N THR A 29 15.23 10.81 -5.65
CA THR A 29 15.53 11.39 -4.34
C THR A 29 14.30 11.21 -3.46
N PRO A 30 14.40 10.48 -2.34
CA PRO A 30 13.30 10.36 -1.40
C PRO A 30 13.16 11.66 -0.59
N GLN A 31 11.92 12.06 -0.34
CA GLN A 31 11.53 13.17 0.52
C GLN A 31 10.43 12.63 1.44
N PRO A 32 10.69 12.39 2.73
CA PRO A 32 9.66 11.98 3.67
C PRO A 32 8.77 13.17 4.07
N HIS A 33 7.64 12.88 4.70
CA HIS A 33 6.87 13.89 5.41
C HIS A 33 7.79 14.66 6.38
N PRO A 34 7.72 16.00 6.49
CA PRO A 34 8.61 16.78 7.35
C PRO A 34 8.55 16.39 8.84
N GLU A 35 7.42 15.85 9.28
CA GLU A 35 7.21 15.38 10.66
C GLU A 35 7.54 13.89 10.85
N TRP A 36 7.97 13.19 9.78
CA TRP A 36 8.49 11.84 9.91
C TRP A 36 9.80 11.82 10.69
N THR A 37 9.80 11.15 11.83
CA THR A 37 10.96 11.13 12.75
C THR A 37 11.92 9.98 12.48
N GLY A 38 11.57 9.04 11.59
CA GLY A 38 12.29 7.77 11.43
C GLY A 38 11.91 6.70 12.45
N TYR A 39 11.02 7.02 13.39
CA TYR A 39 10.51 6.11 14.41
C TYR A 39 9.00 5.93 14.29
N LEU A 40 8.52 4.75 14.70
CA LEU A 40 7.09 4.49 14.80
C LEU A 40 6.47 5.36 15.89
N THR A 41 5.72 6.38 15.48
CA THR A 41 4.99 7.32 16.35
C THR A 41 3.50 7.08 16.15
N ILE A 42 2.80 6.60 17.19
CA ILE A 42 1.39 6.24 17.10
C ILE A 42 0.57 7.27 17.90
N PRO A 43 -0.59 7.70 17.39
CA PRO A 43 -1.26 7.21 16.19
C PRO A 43 -0.85 7.92 14.89
N ASN A 44 -0.38 9.16 14.93
CA ASN A 44 0.07 9.84 13.71
C ASN A 44 1.51 9.49 13.40
N THR A 45 1.70 8.53 12.48
CA THR A 45 3.04 8.08 12.10
C THR A 45 3.73 9.04 11.13
N HIS A 46 3.00 9.89 10.41
CA HIS A 46 3.51 10.66 9.26
C HIS A 46 4.28 9.81 8.24
N ASP A 47 3.95 8.51 8.14
CA ASP A 47 4.68 7.55 7.31
C ASP A 47 4.23 7.61 5.84
N VAL A 48 4.53 8.75 5.22
CA VAL A 48 4.34 9.02 3.79
C VAL A 48 5.57 9.73 3.25
N GLY A 49 5.89 9.46 1.99
CA GLY A 49 7.02 10.10 1.31
C GLY A 49 6.85 10.10 -0.20
N VAL A 50 7.56 11.00 -0.86
CA VAL A 50 7.64 11.12 -2.31
C VAL A 50 9.04 10.78 -2.78
N VAL A 51 9.16 10.05 -3.88
CA VAL A 51 10.44 9.82 -4.56
C VAL A 51 10.41 10.56 -5.90
N THR A 52 11.21 11.61 -6.02
CA THR A 52 11.35 12.35 -7.27
C THR A 52 12.41 11.69 -8.14
N PHE A 53 12.01 11.12 -9.28
CA PHE A 53 12.95 10.49 -10.20
C PHE A 53 13.93 11.48 -10.80
N ARG A 54 15.18 11.03 -11.04
CA ARG A 54 16.24 11.87 -11.64
C ARG A 54 15.94 12.27 -13.09
N SER A 55 15.10 11.51 -13.76
CA SER A 55 14.68 11.75 -15.14
C SER A 55 13.25 11.23 -15.31
N PRO A 56 12.46 11.78 -16.24
CA PRO A 56 11.12 11.28 -16.53
C PRO A 56 11.14 9.78 -16.83
N ILE A 57 10.16 9.07 -16.27
CA ILE A 57 10.00 7.64 -16.53
C ILE A 57 9.55 7.43 -17.99
N PRO A 58 10.21 6.55 -18.75
CA PRO A 58 9.76 6.16 -20.09
C PRO A 58 8.28 5.76 -20.12
N LYS A 59 7.52 6.27 -21.10
CA LYS A 59 6.05 6.08 -21.19
C LYS A 59 5.64 4.61 -21.29
N ASP A 60 6.46 3.80 -21.93
CA ASP A 60 6.29 2.36 -22.09
C ASP A 60 6.40 1.60 -20.77
N ALA A 61 7.25 2.07 -19.84
CA ALA A 61 7.44 1.44 -18.54
C ALA A 61 6.18 1.50 -17.65
N THR A 62 5.38 2.55 -17.80
CA THR A 62 4.11 2.72 -17.07
C THR A 62 2.90 2.38 -17.94
N LYS A 63 3.11 2.10 -19.23
CA LYS A 63 2.06 2.06 -20.26
C LYS A 63 1.17 3.33 -20.23
N GLY A 64 1.76 4.46 -19.82
CA GLY A 64 1.06 5.73 -19.61
C GLY A 64 0.05 5.74 -18.45
N LYS A 65 0.05 4.75 -17.57
CA LYS A 65 -0.90 4.63 -16.46
C LYS A 65 -0.21 4.87 -15.12
N TYR A 66 -0.85 5.66 -14.25
CA TYR A 66 -0.37 5.94 -12.90
C TYR A 66 -1.49 5.68 -11.90
N GLY A 67 -1.11 5.26 -10.69
CA GLY A 67 -2.05 5.18 -9.57
C GLY A 67 -2.60 6.57 -9.23
N GLN A 68 -3.85 6.60 -8.79
CA GLN A 68 -4.53 7.82 -8.39
C GLN A 68 -4.65 7.85 -6.87
N VAL A 69 -4.33 8.97 -6.22
CA VAL A 69 -4.49 9.11 -4.77
C VAL A 69 -5.96 9.35 -4.44
N ALA A 70 -6.49 8.75 -3.37
CA ALA A 70 -7.87 8.94 -2.96
C ALA A 70 -8.14 10.42 -2.54
N PRO A 71 -9.37 10.94 -2.80
CA PRO A 71 -9.75 12.30 -2.41
C PRO A 71 -9.91 12.46 -0.90
N LEU A 72 -9.86 13.70 -0.41
CA LEU A 72 -10.00 14.02 1.01
C LEU A 72 -11.24 13.34 1.62
N GLY A 73 -11.04 12.63 2.73
CA GLY A 73 -12.11 11.96 3.49
C GLY A 73 -12.74 10.76 2.78
N TYR A 74 -12.07 10.20 1.76
CA TYR A 74 -12.56 9.05 1.01
C TYR A 74 -12.89 7.85 1.90
N LEU A 75 -11.98 7.47 2.79
CA LEU A 75 -12.14 6.32 3.68
C LEU A 75 -13.21 6.56 4.75
N ASP A 76 -13.36 7.78 5.25
CA ASP A 76 -14.40 8.11 6.23
C ASP A 76 -15.80 7.96 5.60
N ASN A 77 -15.95 8.43 4.36
CA ASN A 77 -17.16 8.24 3.58
C ASN A 77 -17.41 6.76 3.26
N LEU A 78 -16.36 6.02 2.91
CA LEU A 78 -16.44 4.59 2.59
C LEU A 78 -16.87 3.76 3.81
N ALA A 79 -16.27 4.02 4.98
CA ALA A 79 -16.54 3.30 6.22
C ALA A 79 -17.93 3.60 6.81
N THR A 80 -18.56 4.71 6.44
CA THR A 80 -19.89 5.11 6.92
C THR A 80 -21.04 4.78 5.96
N ARG A 81 -20.75 4.18 4.79
CA ARG A 81 -21.78 3.74 3.84
C ARG A 81 -22.74 2.77 4.53
N ARG A 82 -24.05 3.02 4.39
CA ARG A 82 -25.09 2.16 4.96
C ARG A 82 -25.13 0.81 4.23
N GLY A 83 -24.98 -0.28 4.97
CA GLY A 83 -25.05 -1.66 4.47
C GLY A 83 -24.12 -2.57 5.25
N THR A 84 -24.33 -3.89 5.21
CA THR A 84 -23.45 -4.90 5.84
C THR A 84 -22.14 -5.10 5.06
N GLN A 85 -21.60 -4.04 4.45
CA GLN A 85 -20.49 -4.15 3.51
C GLN A 85 -19.17 -4.24 4.27
N SER A 86 -18.48 -5.38 4.12
CA SER A 86 -17.06 -5.46 4.42
C SER A 86 -16.30 -4.61 3.40
N VAL A 87 -15.65 -3.53 3.86
CA VAL A 87 -14.75 -2.76 3.00
C VAL A 87 -13.49 -3.58 2.78
N GLU A 88 -13.18 -3.88 1.53
CA GLU A 88 -12.00 -4.65 1.14
C GLU A 88 -11.00 -3.79 0.36
N PHE A 89 -9.73 -4.07 0.56
CA PHE A 89 -8.62 -3.46 -0.14
C PHE A 89 -7.76 -4.53 -0.80
N THR A 90 -7.07 -4.14 -1.86
CA THR A 90 -6.00 -4.92 -2.46
C THR A 90 -4.66 -4.38 -1.99
N VAL A 91 -3.84 -5.23 -1.40
CA VAL A 91 -2.42 -4.95 -1.13
C VAL A 91 -1.57 -5.69 -2.15
N VAL A 92 -0.49 -5.06 -2.59
CA VAL A 92 0.42 -5.62 -3.60
C VAL A 92 1.85 -5.42 -3.15
N GLY A 93 2.68 -6.43 -3.32
CA GLY A 93 4.09 -6.30 -3.01
C GLY A 93 4.92 -7.53 -3.34
N TYR A 94 6.16 -7.50 -2.85
CA TYR A 94 7.20 -8.51 -3.02
C TYR A 94 7.78 -8.94 -1.66
N GLY A 95 7.08 -8.61 -0.57
CA GLY A 95 7.45 -9.01 0.78
C GLY A 95 7.33 -10.51 0.99
N LEU A 96 7.68 -10.97 2.20
CA LEU A 96 7.62 -12.38 2.54
C LEU A 96 6.18 -12.91 2.49
N GLN A 97 5.99 -14.07 1.86
CA GLN A 97 4.68 -14.73 1.80
C GLN A 97 4.33 -15.39 3.14
N LEU A 98 5.36 -15.85 3.86
CA LEU A 98 5.21 -16.55 5.14
C LEU A 98 6.48 -16.39 5.98
N VAL A 99 6.32 -16.16 7.29
CA VAL A 99 7.45 -16.19 8.25
C VAL A 99 7.44 -17.46 9.10
N LYS A 100 6.24 -17.93 9.46
CA LYS A 100 6.02 -19.11 10.31
C LYS A 100 4.85 -19.96 9.80
N PRO A 101 4.98 -21.30 9.80
CA PRO A 101 6.08 -22.09 10.38
C PRO A 101 7.34 -22.17 9.51
N VAL A 102 7.22 -21.93 8.20
CA VAL A 102 8.33 -21.93 7.24
C VAL A 102 8.49 -20.52 6.69
N LEU A 103 9.73 -20.11 6.47
CA LEU A 103 10.04 -18.85 5.81
C LEU A 103 9.84 -19.02 4.30
N GLU A 104 8.96 -18.21 3.71
CA GLU A 104 8.74 -18.12 2.27
C GLU A 104 8.95 -16.67 1.85
N GLY A 105 9.82 -16.48 0.86
CA GLY A 105 10.25 -15.17 0.37
C GLY A 105 10.61 -15.25 -1.10
N GLU A 106 9.65 -15.71 -1.89
CA GLU A 106 9.78 -15.64 -3.34
C GLU A 106 9.90 -14.17 -3.74
N ARG A 107 10.80 -13.84 -4.67
CA ARG A 107 10.92 -12.46 -5.17
C ARG A 107 9.84 -12.20 -6.19
N THR A 108 8.59 -12.38 -5.77
CA THR A 108 7.41 -12.46 -6.61
C THR A 108 6.38 -11.42 -6.25
N ARG A 109 5.76 -10.82 -7.27
CA ARG A 109 4.61 -9.95 -7.06
C ARG A 109 3.44 -10.80 -6.62
N TYR A 110 2.95 -10.55 -5.42
CA TYR A 110 1.69 -11.11 -4.93
C TYR A 110 0.66 -10.01 -4.74
N LEU A 111 -0.61 -10.40 -4.81
CA LEU A 111 -1.74 -9.59 -4.40
C LEU A 111 -2.44 -10.28 -3.23
N GLY A 112 -2.93 -9.49 -2.29
CA GLY A 112 -3.75 -9.94 -1.17
C GLY A 112 -5.01 -9.10 -1.05
N THR A 113 -6.13 -9.74 -0.73
CA THR A 113 -7.36 -9.05 -0.34
C THR A 113 -7.38 -8.95 1.18
N VAL A 114 -7.54 -7.74 1.70
CA VAL A 114 -7.61 -7.45 3.14
C VAL A 114 -8.89 -6.68 3.44
N SER A 115 -9.46 -6.87 4.62
CA SER A 115 -10.66 -6.15 5.05
C SER A 115 -10.31 -5.04 6.04
N LEU A 116 -11.00 -3.91 5.94
CA LEU A 116 -10.94 -2.84 6.93
C LEU A 116 -11.38 -3.36 8.30
N VAL A 117 -10.54 -3.12 9.31
CA VAL A 117 -10.83 -3.44 10.72
C VAL A 117 -11.18 -2.17 11.49
N SER A 118 -10.40 -1.10 11.34
CA SER A 118 -10.66 0.17 12.02
C SER A 118 -9.96 1.35 11.36
N LEU A 119 -10.57 2.53 11.49
CA LEU A 119 -9.93 3.83 11.25
C LEU A 119 -9.78 4.65 12.55
N SER A 120 -10.38 4.22 13.67
CA SER A 120 -10.52 5.02 14.89
C SER A 120 -10.08 4.31 16.18
N SER A 121 -9.28 3.25 16.08
CA SER A 121 -8.67 2.63 17.25
C SER A 121 -7.57 3.52 17.84
N ALA A 122 -7.11 3.22 19.06
CA ALA A 122 -5.99 3.92 19.69
C ALA A 122 -4.68 3.85 18.87
N LEU A 123 -4.60 2.91 17.92
CA LEU A 123 -3.46 2.74 17.03
C LEU A 123 -3.60 3.52 15.72
N THR A 124 -4.81 3.97 15.38
CA THR A 124 -5.09 4.61 14.09
C THR A 124 -5.51 6.06 14.23
N ASP A 125 -6.42 6.39 15.14
CA ASP A 125 -6.94 7.73 15.44
C ASP A 125 -7.18 8.62 14.20
N GLY A 126 -7.75 8.04 13.13
CA GLY A 126 -8.01 8.72 11.87
C GLY A 126 -6.81 8.85 10.92
N TYR A 127 -5.58 8.56 11.35
CA TYR A 127 -4.35 8.66 10.55
C TYR A 127 -3.99 7.37 9.79
N ASN A 128 -4.32 6.21 10.35
CA ASN A 128 -3.98 4.92 9.74
C ASN A 128 -5.22 4.09 9.38
N ILE A 129 -5.04 3.22 8.40
CA ILE A 129 -5.92 2.10 8.12
C ILE A 129 -5.44 0.91 8.95
N GLN A 130 -6.27 0.38 9.84
CA GLN A 130 -6.06 -0.95 10.39
C GLN A 130 -6.84 -1.94 9.52
N TYR A 131 -6.15 -2.92 8.94
CA TYR A 131 -6.77 -3.95 8.12
C TYR A 131 -6.34 -5.36 8.55
N SER A 132 -7.10 -6.36 8.09
CA SER A 132 -6.86 -7.76 8.39
C SER A 132 -5.52 -8.23 7.77
N ASN A 133 -4.78 -9.02 8.53
CA ASN A 133 -3.58 -9.69 8.02
C ASN A 133 -3.72 -11.18 8.33
N SER A 134 -4.60 -11.86 7.61
CA SER A 134 -4.98 -13.23 7.95
C SER A 134 -5.17 -14.11 6.71
N PRO A 135 -4.80 -15.40 6.77
CA PRO A 135 -4.97 -16.30 5.64
C PRO A 135 -6.41 -16.82 5.48
N GLY A 136 -7.35 -16.41 6.34
CA GLY A 136 -8.70 -16.95 6.39
C GLY A 136 -9.60 -16.48 5.24
N GLN A 137 -10.69 -17.20 5.01
CA GLN A 137 -11.69 -16.82 3.99
C GLN A 137 -12.77 -15.84 4.50
N GLY A 138 -12.76 -15.50 5.79
CA GLY A 138 -13.84 -14.70 6.42
C GLY A 138 -13.61 -13.19 6.48
N VAL A 139 -12.37 -12.71 6.34
CA VAL A 139 -12.00 -11.28 6.50
C VAL A 139 -11.05 -10.82 5.38
N GLY A 140 -11.18 -11.42 4.20
CA GLY A 140 -10.24 -11.27 3.08
C GLY A 140 -9.01 -12.18 3.22
N PRO A 141 -8.72 -13.07 2.24
CA PRO A 141 -7.51 -13.88 2.27
C PRO A 141 -6.30 -13.04 1.84
N GLY A 142 -5.42 -12.71 2.78
CA GLY A 142 -4.20 -12.00 2.48
C GLY A 142 -3.74 -11.06 3.58
N GLY A 143 -2.81 -10.18 3.21
CA GLY A 143 -2.17 -9.28 4.14
C GLY A 143 -0.83 -8.79 3.61
N THR A 144 -0.11 -8.10 4.49
CA THR A 144 1.22 -7.58 4.19
C THR A 144 2.23 -8.15 5.16
N CYS A 145 3.47 -8.24 4.72
CA CYS A 145 4.57 -8.72 5.55
C CYS A 145 5.84 -7.92 5.29
N PHE A 146 6.92 -8.31 5.94
CA PHE A 146 8.23 -7.72 5.78
C PHE A 146 8.61 -7.66 4.29
N GLY A 147 8.93 -6.45 3.82
CA GLY A 147 9.23 -6.17 2.41
C GLY A 147 8.07 -5.55 1.61
N ASP A 148 6.85 -5.54 2.16
CA ASP A 148 5.71 -4.81 1.56
C ASP A 148 5.58 -3.36 2.07
N SER A 149 6.43 -2.94 3.03
CA SER A 149 6.48 -1.58 3.55
C SER A 149 6.71 -0.55 2.44
N GLY A 150 5.95 0.54 2.47
CA GLY A 150 5.90 1.54 1.41
C GLY A 150 5.03 1.16 0.21
N GLY A 151 4.55 -0.09 0.14
CA GLY A 151 3.64 -0.56 -0.90
C GLY A 151 2.24 0.04 -0.78
N PRO A 152 1.45 0.10 -1.87
CA PRO A 152 0.14 0.71 -1.86
C PRO A 152 -0.93 -0.19 -1.25
N VAL A 153 -1.88 0.44 -0.54
CA VAL A 153 -3.21 -0.12 -0.26
C VAL A 153 -4.18 0.47 -1.28
N LEU A 154 -4.81 -0.40 -2.05
CA LEU A 154 -5.67 -0.03 -3.18
C LEU A 154 -7.14 -0.33 -2.85
N HIS A 155 -8.02 0.64 -3.09
CA HIS A 155 -9.45 0.42 -3.12
C HIS A 155 -9.97 0.48 -4.56
N ARG A 156 -10.84 -0.45 -4.94
CA ARG A 156 -11.52 -0.43 -6.24
C ARG A 156 -12.91 0.15 -6.05
N THR A 157 -13.17 1.31 -6.63
CA THR A 157 -14.48 1.96 -6.61
C THR A 157 -15.54 1.11 -7.32
N ASP A 158 -16.82 1.43 -7.08
CA ASP A 158 -17.96 0.81 -7.77
C ASP A 158 -17.91 0.99 -9.30
N THR A 159 -17.24 2.06 -9.77
CA THR A 159 -17.01 2.34 -11.20
C THR A 159 -15.83 1.55 -11.80
N GLY A 160 -15.13 0.76 -10.99
CA GLY A 160 -13.96 -0.02 -11.39
C GLY A 160 -12.64 0.75 -11.38
N GLN A 161 -12.63 2.04 -11.02
CA GLN A 161 -11.41 2.83 -10.82
C GLN A 161 -10.67 2.37 -9.55
N GLU A 162 -9.35 2.18 -9.65
CA GLU A 162 -8.47 1.90 -8.51
C GLU A 162 -7.87 3.19 -7.97
N VAL A 163 -7.93 3.36 -6.65
CA VAL A 163 -7.34 4.49 -5.93
C VAL A 163 -6.45 4.01 -4.79
N ILE A 164 -5.34 4.71 -4.57
CA ILE A 164 -4.42 4.49 -3.46
C ILE A 164 -5.02 5.19 -2.24
N VAL A 165 -5.41 4.41 -1.25
CA VAL A 165 -6.02 4.88 0.01
C VAL A 165 -5.02 4.89 1.18
N GLY A 166 -3.89 4.19 1.03
CA GLY A 166 -2.86 4.18 2.05
C GLY A 166 -1.51 3.65 1.56
N VAL A 167 -0.49 3.85 2.39
CA VAL A 167 0.87 3.34 2.21
C VAL A 167 1.18 2.38 3.36
N ASN A 168 1.53 1.13 3.05
CA ASN A 168 1.83 0.11 4.05
C ASN A 168 2.96 0.57 4.97
N SER A 169 2.69 0.59 6.28
CA SER A 169 3.56 1.22 7.27
C SER A 169 4.12 0.19 8.25
N PHE A 170 3.27 -0.39 9.11
CA PHE A 170 3.73 -1.25 10.20
C PHE A 170 2.83 -2.45 10.47
N VAL A 171 3.39 -3.42 11.21
CA VAL A 171 2.70 -4.59 11.76
C VAL A 171 3.01 -4.68 13.25
N LEU A 172 2.17 -5.40 14.01
CA LEU A 172 2.32 -5.51 15.47
C LEU A 172 3.12 -6.73 15.94
N ASN A 173 3.52 -7.62 15.03
CA ASN A 173 4.27 -8.81 15.38
C ASN A 173 5.12 -9.32 14.22
N ALA A 174 6.11 -10.15 14.57
CA ALA A 174 7.03 -10.74 13.60
C ALA A 174 6.49 -11.93 12.80
N ASN A 175 5.22 -12.30 12.99
CA ASN A 175 4.61 -13.42 12.28
C ASN A 175 3.82 -13.00 11.04
N CYS A 176 3.65 -11.69 10.80
CA CYS A 176 2.82 -11.13 9.73
C CYS A 176 1.39 -11.70 9.77
N LYS A 177 0.79 -11.71 10.97
CA LYS A 177 -0.57 -12.22 11.21
C LYS A 177 -1.36 -11.27 12.11
N GLY A 178 -2.68 -11.31 12.01
CA GLY A 178 -3.61 -10.52 12.83
C GLY A 178 -4.02 -9.23 12.14
N SER A 179 -3.24 -8.16 12.33
CA SER A 179 -3.49 -6.85 11.72
C SER A 179 -2.21 -6.24 11.15
N ALA A 180 -2.41 -5.44 10.12
CA ALA A 180 -1.40 -4.57 9.54
C ALA A 180 -1.98 -3.17 9.37
N PHE A 181 -1.08 -2.19 9.25
CA PHE A 181 -1.41 -0.79 9.30
C PHE A 181 -0.79 -0.05 8.12
N ALA A 182 -1.57 0.84 7.52
CA ALA A 182 -1.12 1.73 6.46
C ALA A 182 -1.44 3.17 6.80
N TYR A 183 -0.51 4.08 6.51
CA TYR A 183 -0.77 5.50 6.67
C TYR A 183 -1.71 5.99 5.58
N ARG A 184 -2.76 6.73 5.94
CA ARG A 184 -3.80 7.16 5.01
C ARG A 184 -3.27 8.19 4.04
N THR A 185 -3.64 8.06 2.76
CA THR A 185 -3.30 9.07 1.73
C THR A 185 -4.41 10.10 1.52
N ASP A 186 -5.59 9.88 2.11
CA ASP A 186 -6.81 10.66 1.90
C ASP A 186 -7.13 11.66 3.03
N ILE A 187 -6.16 11.93 3.91
CA ILE A 187 -6.27 12.93 4.99
C ILE A 187 -5.56 14.23 4.61
N SER A 188 -5.91 15.34 5.25
CA SER A 188 -5.30 16.64 4.97
C SER A 188 -3.79 16.64 5.14
N ASP A 189 -3.26 15.98 6.19
CA ASP A 189 -1.82 15.86 6.45
C ASP A 189 -1.05 15.33 5.21
N SER A 190 -1.50 14.18 4.71
CA SER A 190 -0.96 13.54 3.52
C SER A 190 -1.16 14.39 2.26
N LEU A 191 -2.37 14.92 2.04
CA LEU A 191 -2.68 15.65 0.80
C LEU A 191 -1.94 17.00 0.73
N ASP A 192 -1.78 17.70 1.85
CA ASP A 192 -1.04 18.95 1.94
C ASP A 192 0.46 18.73 1.71
N PHE A 193 1.01 17.60 2.17
CA PHE A 193 2.36 17.19 1.85
C PHE A 193 2.53 16.84 0.37
N LEU A 194 1.66 15.98 -0.17
CA LEU A 194 1.70 15.51 -1.56
C LEU A 194 1.54 16.67 -2.56
N ALA A 195 0.70 17.66 -2.24
CA ALA A 195 0.49 18.85 -3.07
C ALA A 195 1.77 19.66 -3.32
N ARG A 196 2.74 19.65 -2.39
CA ARG A 196 4.06 20.31 -2.54
C ARG A 196 4.87 19.73 -3.70
N PHE A 197 4.54 18.51 -4.12
CA PHE A 197 5.17 17.80 -5.23
C PHE A 197 4.28 17.71 -6.48
N GLY A 198 3.16 18.45 -6.50
CA GLY A 198 2.22 18.45 -7.62
C GLY A 198 1.39 17.17 -7.74
N VAL A 199 1.33 16.34 -6.69
CA VAL A 199 0.44 15.18 -6.65
C VAL A 199 -0.93 15.65 -6.19
N THR A 200 -1.93 15.53 -7.06
CA THR A 200 -3.31 15.88 -6.77
C THR A 200 -4.16 14.63 -6.57
N PRO A 201 -5.14 14.65 -5.66
CA PRO A 201 -6.06 13.54 -5.50
C PRO A 201 -6.92 13.33 -6.75
N TRP A 202 -7.43 12.11 -6.89
CA TRP A 202 -8.43 11.75 -7.89
C TRP A 202 -9.66 12.63 -7.76
N VAL A 203 -10.11 13.19 -8.88
CA VAL A 203 -11.38 13.89 -8.97
C VAL A 203 -12.46 12.85 -9.25
N VAL A 204 -13.39 12.66 -8.32
CA VAL A 204 -14.57 11.82 -8.54
C VAL A 204 -15.36 12.43 -9.71
N PRO A 205 -15.57 11.70 -10.82
CA PRO A 205 -16.39 12.19 -11.91
C PRO A 205 -17.78 12.55 -11.39
N ALA A 206 -18.31 13.72 -11.80
CA ALA A 206 -19.70 14.06 -11.52
C ALA A 206 -20.62 12.99 -12.15
N PRO A 207 -21.74 12.65 -11.49
CA PRO A 207 -22.69 11.66 -12.00
C PRO A 207 -23.29 12.05 -13.36
#